data_AF-A0A4Q3VVG6-F1
#
_entry.id   AF-A0A4Q3VVG6-F1
#
_cell.length_a   1.000
_cell.length_b   1.000
_cell.length_c   1.000
_cell.angle_alpha   90.00
_cell.angle_beta   90.00
_cell.angle_gamma   90.00
#
_symmetry.space_group_name_H-M   'P 1'
#
loop_
_entity.id
_entity.type
_entity.pdbx_description
1 polymer ?
#
loop_
_entity_poly.entity_id
_entity_poly.type
_entity_poly.pdbx_seq_one_letter_code
_entity_poly.pdbx_strand_id
1 'polypeptide(L)'
;EYENNRDNLPYEIDGMVIKVNDIELQDRLGMTTHHPRWAMAYKFKARQATSKLRAVEYQVGRTGSVTPVAKIEPVPIGGVTVGSISLFNEDVIREKDLMIGDTVLVERAGDVIPYIVKSMAELRTGHELPIVFPKQCPVCNDELVKPLGEAVWRCVNLNCKAQVVERIIHFTSKDAMDIRGFGEANVRKFFELGFLADVPGIYRIPFDKIRTLEGFGEKSITNLQSAIENSKKQPLNRLIFGLGIRYVGETTAKVLAHSVKHLSDLATYTVEDLVKMEDVGPKVAGSIYEFFHNDDNIAILNELEALGLSLKNDRKSQSEKGNLGGQTFLFTGTLPTLKRSDAETMVEEQGGKILGSVSSKLNYLVVGDDAGSKLEKAKKINSVKIITEAEFLEMVNV
;
A
#
# COMPACT_ATOMS: atom_id res chain seq x y z
N GLU A 1 -19.05 -19.92 24.41
CA GLU A 1 -19.36 -18.98 25.51
C GLU A 1 -19.07 -17.53 25.10
N TYR A 2 -17.81 -17.15 24.86
CA TYR A 2 -17.47 -15.78 24.44
C TYR A 2 -18.19 -15.32 23.17
N GLU A 3 -18.35 -16.19 22.17
CA GLU A 3 -19.10 -15.86 20.94
C GLU A 3 -20.58 -15.55 21.23
N ASN A 4 -21.22 -16.32 22.12
CA ASN A 4 -22.63 -16.13 22.49
C ASN A 4 -22.84 -14.86 23.34
N ASN A 5 -21.82 -14.43 24.08
CA ASN A 5 -21.87 -13.22 24.91
C ASN A 5 -21.33 -11.99 24.18
N ARG A 6 -20.92 -12.11 22.91
CA ARG A 6 -20.33 -11.02 22.11
C ARG A 6 -21.20 -9.76 22.15
N ASP A 7 -22.50 -9.91 21.91
CA ASP A 7 -23.44 -8.78 21.78
C ASP A 7 -23.82 -8.14 23.13
N ASN A 8 -23.49 -8.80 24.25
CA ASN A 8 -23.76 -8.31 25.61
C ASN A 8 -22.58 -7.52 26.20
N LEU A 9 -21.43 -7.49 25.53
CA LEU A 9 -20.28 -6.74 25.99
C LEU A 9 -20.42 -5.26 25.64
N PRO A 10 -19.93 -4.33 26.49
CA PRO A 10 -19.97 -2.90 26.21
C PRO A 10 -18.97 -2.48 25.12
N TYR A 11 -18.33 -3.43 24.44
CA TYR A 11 -17.36 -3.25 23.38
C TYR A 11 -17.43 -4.43 22.40
N GLU A 12 -17.05 -4.19 21.14
CA GLU A 12 -16.98 -5.24 20.12
C GLU A 12 -15.74 -6.11 20.28
N ILE A 13 -15.89 -7.41 20.02
CA ILE A 13 -14.81 -8.39 19.97
C ILE A 13 -14.96 -9.26 18.72
N ASP A 14 -13.86 -9.52 18.01
CA ASP A 14 -13.84 -10.32 16.78
C ASP A 14 -13.34 -11.76 17.00
N GLY A 15 -13.03 -12.11 18.26
CA GLY A 15 -12.58 -13.43 18.66
C GLY A 15 -11.83 -13.43 19.98
N MET A 16 -10.92 -14.40 20.12
CA MET A 16 -10.02 -14.56 21.27
C MET A 16 -8.57 -14.64 20.78
N VAL A 17 -7.61 -14.33 21.65
CA VAL A 17 -6.19 -14.60 21.36
C VAL A 17 -5.74 -15.76 22.22
N ILE A 18 -5.39 -16.88 21.60
CA ILE A 18 -4.83 -18.05 22.28
C ILE A 18 -3.32 -17.85 22.37
N LYS A 19 -2.76 -17.91 23.58
CA LYS A 19 -1.33 -17.70 23.83
C LYS A 19 -0.77 -18.86 24.64
N VAL A 20 0.45 -19.28 24.32
CA VAL A 20 1.23 -20.17 25.19
C VAL A 20 1.50 -19.41 26.49
N ASN A 21 1.10 -19.96 27.63
CA ASN A 21 1.22 -19.25 28.91
C ASN A 21 2.66 -19.20 29.46
N ASP A 22 3.48 -20.20 29.11
CA ASP A 22 4.88 -20.29 29.52
C ASP A 22 5.76 -19.31 28.70
N ILE A 23 6.45 -18.42 29.41
CA ILE A 23 7.25 -17.35 28.81
C ILE A 23 8.54 -17.88 28.17
N GLU A 24 9.19 -18.89 28.76
CA GLU A 24 10.43 -19.46 28.19
C GLU A 24 10.14 -20.15 26.85
N LEU A 25 8.99 -20.81 26.75
CA LEU A 25 8.50 -21.39 25.49
C LEU A 25 8.19 -20.32 24.44
N GLN A 26 7.64 -19.16 24.82
CA GLN A 26 7.41 -18.06 23.88
C GLN A 26 8.72 -17.58 23.24
N ASP A 27 9.77 -17.41 24.05
CA ASP A 27 11.07 -16.93 23.57
C ASP A 27 11.74 -17.95 22.62
N ARG A 28 11.62 -19.25 22.92
CA ARG A 28 12.10 -20.32 22.04
C ARG A 28 11.33 -20.40 20.72
N LEU A 29 10.02 -20.14 20.74
CA LEU A 29 9.17 -20.16 19.55
C LEU A 29 9.40 -18.95 18.64
N GLY A 30 9.76 -17.79 19.20
CA GLY A 30 10.09 -16.58 18.43
C GLY A 30 8.91 -15.99 17.64
N MET A 31 9.23 -15.26 16.56
CA MET A 31 8.25 -14.57 15.72
C MET A 31 8.58 -14.74 14.22
N THR A 32 7.59 -14.53 13.36
CA THR A 32 7.78 -14.29 11.92
C THR A 32 8.07 -12.81 11.67
N THR A 33 8.23 -12.40 10.41
CA THR A 33 8.39 -10.99 10.02
C THR A 33 7.23 -10.10 10.51
N HIS A 34 6.04 -10.67 10.73
CA HIS A 34 4.83 -9.91 11.05
C HIS A 34 4.10 -10.35 12.35
N HIS A 35 4.25 -11.59 12.83
CA HIS A 35 3.45 -12.09 13.96
C HIS A 35 4.18 -13.13 14.84
N PRO A 36 3.84 -13.24 16.15
CA PRO A 36 4.46 -14.24 17.04
C PRO A 36 4.06 -15.67 16.69
N ARG A 37 4.95 -16.65 16.92
CA ARG A 37 4.62 -18.07 16.71
C ARG A 37 3.86 -18.71 17.88
N TRP A 38 3.91 -18.07 19.05
CA TRP A 38 3.35 -18.56 20.31
C TRP A 38 1.97 -17.99 20.65
N ALA A 39 1.39 -17.17 19.76
CA ALA A 39 0.05 -16.62 19.91
C ALA A 39 -0.70 -16.63 18.57
N MET A 40 -2.00 -16.92 18.63
CA MET A 40 -2.86 -16.98 17.45
C MET A 40 -4.20 -16.30 17.76
N ALA A 41 -4.70 -15.50 16.81
CA ALA A 41 -6.05 -14.96 16.86
C ALA A 41 -7.05 -16.07 16.46
N TYR A 42 -7.85 -16.51 17.40
CA TYR A 42 -8.95 -17.44 17.21
C TYR A 42 -10.25 -16.65 17.01
N LYS A 43 -10.57 -16.34 15.76
CA LYS A 43 -11.68 -15.47 15.39
C LYS A 43 -13.03 -16.19 15.55
N PHE A 44 -14.07 -15.44 15.91
CA PHE A 44 -15.45 -15.94 15.87
C PHE A 44 -15.89 -16.23 14.44
N LYS A 45 -17.02 -16.93 14.29
CA LYS A 45 -17.67 -16.99 13.00
C LYS A 45 -17.98 -15.57 12.56
N ALA A 46 -17.56 -15.25 11.35
CA ALA A 46 -17.79 -13.94 10.79
C ALA A 46 -19.30 -13.69 10.67
N ARG A 47 -19.71 -12.45 10.94
CA ARG A 47 -21.11 -12.07 10.77
C ARG A 47 -21.45 -12.16 9.29
N GLN A 48 -22.54 -12.86 9.00
CA GLN A 48 -23.06 -13.04 7.65
C GLN A 48 -24.42 -12.37 7.53
N ALA A 49 -24.74 -11.89 6.34
CA ALA A 49 -26.09 -11.49 5.98
C ALA A 49 -26.39 -11.81 4.52
N THR A 50 -27.66 -11.97 4.20
CA THR A 50 -28.13 -12.13 2.83
C THR A 50 -28.48 -10.78 2.23
N SER A 51 -28.10 -10.55 0.97
CA SER A 51 -28.47 -9.35 0.22
C SER A 51 -28.70 -9.70 -1.26
N LYS A 52 -29.33 -8.80 -2.01
CA LYS A 52 -29.57 -8.98 -3.45
C LYS A 52 -28.46 -8.35 -4.28
N LEU A 53 -27.88 -9.11 -5.20
CA LEU A 53 -26.91 -8.62 -6.18
C LEU A 53 -27.64 -7.80 -7.25
N ARG A 54 -27.42 -6.49 -7.28
CA ARG A 54 -28.12 -5.55 -8.17
C ARG A 54 -27.39 -5.32 -9.48
N ALA A 55 -26.07 -5.21 -9.44
CA ALA A 55 -25.25 -4.99 -10.63
C ALA A 55 -23.81 -5.43 -10.36
N VAL A 56 -23.02 -5.51 -11.44
CA VAL A 56 -21.57 -5.65 -11.37
C VAL A 56 -20.96 -4.50 -12.18
N GLU A 57 -20.13 -3.70 -11.53
CA GLU A 57 -19.34 -2.65 -12.16
C GLU A 57 -17.90 -3.13 -12.35
N TYR A 58 -17.22 -2.62 -13.38
CA TYR A 58 -15.84 -3.02 -13.69
C TYR A 58 -14.92 -1.82 -13.53
N GLN A 59 -14.02 -1.90 -12.55
CA GLN A 59 -13.07 -0.84 -12.26
C GLN A 59 -11.71 -1.14 -12.89
N VAL A 60 -11.13 -0.16 -13.57
CA VAL A 60 -9.79 -0.28 -14.18
C VAL A 60 -8.77 0.32 -13.23
N GLY A 61 -7.88 -0.51 -12.69
CA GLY A 61 -6.83 -0.07 -11.79
C GLY A 61 -5.61 0.51 -12.52
N ARG A 62 -4.66 1.05 -11.74
CA ARG A 62 -3.39 1.65 -12.22
C ARG A 62 -2.60 0.81 -13.22
N THR A 63 -2.56 -0.51 -13.05
CA THR A 63 -1.80 -1.44 -13.92
C THR A 63 -2.67 -2.03 -15.04
N GLY A 64 -3.84 -1.43 -15.29
CA GLY A 64 -4.82 -1.90 -16.26
C GLY A 64 -5.69 -3.07 -15.78
N SER A 65 -5.47 -3.60 -14.57
CA SER A 65 -6.30 -4.68 -14.00
C SER A 65 -7.76 -4.28 -13.95
N VAL A 66 -8.63 -5.08 -14.57
CA VAL A 66 -10.08 -4.88 -14.55
C VAL A 66 -10.68 -5.72 -13.43
N THR A 67 -11.14 -5.05 -12.38
CA THR A 67 -11.69 -5.68 -11.19
C THR A 67 -13.21 -5.58 -11.21
N PRO A 68 -13.94 -6.71 -11.17
CA PRO A 68 -15.38 -6.71 -11.00
C PRO A 68 -15.77 -6.38 -9.56
N VAL A 69 -16.74 -5.48 -9.40
CA VAL A 69 -17.27 -5.03 -8.11
C VAL A 69 -18.78 -5.24 -8.09
N ALA A 70 -19.24 -6.13 -7.22
CA ALA A 70 -20.65 -6.36 -6.96
C ALA A 70 -21.27 -5.13 -6.26
N LYS A 71 -22.36 -4.62 -6.82
CA LYS A 71 -23.28 -3.69 -6.17
C LYS A 71 -24.44 -4.49 -5.60
N ILE A 72 -24.57 -4.48 -4.28
CA ILE A 72 -25.62 -5.21 -3.59
C ILE A 72 -26.62 -4.24 -2.97
N GLU A 73 -27.80 -4.74 -2.59
CA GLU A 73 -28.66 -4.00 -1.68
C GLU A 73 -27.91 -3.72 -0.37
N PRO A 74 -27.86 -2.46 0.09
CA PRO A 74 -27.18 -2.12 1.33
C PRO A 74 -27.66 -2.99 2.50
N VAL A 75 -26.74 -3.73 3.10
CA VAL A 75 -27.05 -4.66 4.20
C VAL A 75 -26.16 -4.39 5.42
N PRO A 76 -26.71 -4.27 6.63
CA PRO A 76 -25.92 -4.09 7.84
C PRO A 76 -25.21 -5.39 8.23
N ILE A 77 -23.88 -5.37 8.36
CA ILE A 77 -23.06 -6.51 8.77
C ILE A 77 -21.92 -6.02 9.68
N GLY A 78 -21.89 -6.46 10.93
CA GLY A 78 -20.77 -6.12 11.83
C GLY A 78 -20.66 -4.62 12.14
N GLY A 79 -21.78 -3.91 12.28
CA GLY A 79 -21.82 -2.48 12.61
C GLY A 79 -21.55 -1.53 11.44
N VAL A 80 -21.35 -2.03 10.22
CA VAL A 80 -21.26 -1.20 8.99
C VAL A 80 -22.31 -1.63 7.99
N THR A 81 -22.69 -0.72 7.09
CA THR A 81 -23.56 -1.05 5.96
C THR A 81 -22.71 -1.36 4.74
N VAL A 82 -22.83 -2.58 4.21
CA VAL A 82 -22.09 -3.04 3.03
C VAL A 82 -22.97 -2.86 1.80
N GLY A 83 -22.48 -2.11 0.81
CA GLY A 83 -23.15 -1.92 -0.49
C GLY A 83 -22.29 -2.23 -1.72
N SER A 84 -20.99 -2.45 -1.54
CA SER A 84 -20.07 -2.79 -2.63
C SER A 84 -19.07 -3.84 -2.16
N ILE A 85 -18.83 -4.85 -3.01
CA ILE A 85 -17.97 -5.99 -2.69
C ILE A 85 -17.10 -6.32 -3.90
N SER A 86 -15.80 -6.49 -3.69
CA SER A 86 -14.91 -6.97 -4.76
C SER A 86 -15.25 -8.43 -5.09
N LEU A 87 -15.39 -8.72 -6.38
CA LEU A 87 -15.51 -10.08 -6.90
C LEU A 87 -14.14 -10.65 -7.32
N PHE A 88 -13.05 -9.91 -7.08
CA PHE A 88 -11.66 -10.24 -7.39
C PHE A 88 -11.35 -10.37 -8.90
N ASN A 89 -11.98 -11.32 -9.60
CA ASN A 89 -11.75 -11.59 -11.03
C ASN A 89 -12.91 -12.39 -11.64
N GLU A 90 -12.85 -12.64 -12.95
CA GLU A 90 -13.85 -13.43 -13.68
C GLU A 90 -13.99 -14.86 -13.16
N ASP A 91 -12.88 -15.48 -12.76
CA ASP A 91 -12.87 -16.89 -12.38
C ASP A 91 -13.68 -17.11 -11.10
N VAL A 92 -13.60 -16.18 -10.14
CA VAL A 92 -14.41 -16.21 -8.90
C VAL A 92 -15.92 -16.06 -9.19
N ILE A 93 -16.29 -15.25 -10.18
CA ILE A 93 -17.70 -15.08 -10.60
C ILE A 93 -18.26 -16.41 -11.10
N ARG A 94 -17.47 -17.13 -11.92
CA ARG A 94 -17.83 -18.44 -12.47
C ARG A 94 -17.83 -19.53 -11.40
N GLU A 95 -16.80 -19.57 -10.56
CA GLU A 95 -16.67 -20.56 -9.47
C GLU A 95 -17.85 -20.49 -8.49
N LYS A 96 -18.29 -19.27 -8.15
CA LYS A 96 -19.41 -19.04 -7.23
C LYS A 96 -20.77 -19.04 -7.92
N ASP A 97 -20.82 -19.29 -9.23
CA ASP A 97 -22.02 -19.24 -10.07
C ASP A 97 -22.89 -18.02 -9.74
N LEU A 98 -22.32 -16.81 -9.85
CA LEU A 98 -23.03 -15.57 -9.52
C LEU A 98 -23.81 -15.06 -10.73
N MET A 99 -25.05 -14.63 -10.49
CA MET A 99 -25.90 -13.97 -11.49
C MET A 99 -26.45 -12.64 -10.95
N ILE A 100 -26.62 -11.65 -11.82
CA ILE A 100 -27.27 -10.38 -11.46
C ILE A 100 -28.73 -10.70 -11.12
N GLY A 101 -29.18 -10.25 -9.94
CA GLY A 101 -30.48 -10.57 -9.37
C GLY A 101 -30.42 -11.62 -8.26
N ASP A 102 -29.31 -12.37 -8.12
CA ASP A 102 -29.16 -13.40 -7.10
C ASP A 102 -29.31 -12.84 -5.69
N THR A 103 -29.89 -13.63 -4.79
CA THR A 103 -29.63 -13.47 -3.36
C THR A 103 -28.28 -14.08 -3.03
N VAL A 104 -27.39 -13.29 -2.44
CA VAL A 104 -26.02 -13.67 -2.11
C VAL A 104 -25.81 -13.66 -0.60
N LEU A 105 -25.03 -14.63 -0.13
CA LEU A 105 -24.56 -14.65 1.25
C LEU A 105 -23.27 -13.83 1.34
N VAL A 106 -23.32 -12.75 2.09
CA VAL A 106 -22.19 -11.83 2.30
C VAL A 106 -21.62 -12.08 3.68
N GLU A 107 -20.29 -12.12 3.75
CA GLU A 107 -19.55 -12.25 5.00
C GLU A 107 -18.54 -11.12 5.14
N ARG A 108 -18.38 -10.61 6.37
CA ARG A 108 -17.29 -9.71 6.71
C ARG A 108 -16.32 -10.42 7.65
N ALA A 109 -15.29 -11.04 7.09
CA ALA A 109 -14.27 -11.74 7.88
C ALA A 109 -13.37 -10.75 8.62
N GLY A 110 -13.20 -11.01 9.93
CA GLY A 110 -12.30 -10.26 10.79
C GLY A 110 -12.63 -8.77 10.90
N ASP A 111 -13.89 -8.38 10.64
CA ASP A 111 -14.40 -7.01 10.68
C ASP A 111 -13.65 -6.01 9.77
N VAL A 112 -13.00 -6.46 8.68
CA VAL A 112 -12.33 -5.56 7.72
C VAL A 112 -13.00 -5.56 6.34
N ILE A 113 -12.79 -6.59 5.52
CA ILE A 113 -13.19 -6.58 4.10
C ILE A 113 -14.36 -7.55 3.87
N PRO A 114 -15.52 -7.08 3.38
CA PRO A 114 -16.64 -7.95 3.04
C PRO A 114 -16.39 -8.71 1.72
N TYR A 115 -16.89 -9.94 1.63
CA TYR A 115 -16.84 -10.76 0.43
C TYR A 115 -18.11 -11.61 0.29
N ILE A 116 -18.41 -12.04 -0.94
CA ILE A 116 -19.54 -12.95 -1.21
C ILE A 116 -19.07 -14.39 -1.00
N VAL A 117 -19.73 -15.09 -0.08
CA VAL A 117 -19.46 -16.50 0.23
C VAL A 117 -19.99 -17.40 -0.87
N LYS A 118 -21.26 -17.25 -1.24
CA LYS A 118 -21.94 -18.02 -2.29
C LYS A 118 -23.19 -17.31 -2.81
N SER A 119 -23.67 -17.69 -4.00
CA SER A 119 -25.04 -17.47 -4.40
C SER A 119 -25.98 -18.41 -3.65
N MET A 120 -27.22 -17.95 -3.43
CA MET A 120 -28.33 -18.77 -2.94
C MET A 120 -29.13 -19.21 -4.16
N ALA A 121 -28.56 -20.14 -4.95
CA ALA A 121 -29.13 -20.58 -6.22
C ALA A 121 -30.55 -21.16 -6.07
N GLU A 122 -30.86 -21.73 -4.91
CA GLU A 122 -32.18 -22.24 -4.53
C GLU A 122 -33.27 -21.15 -4.44
N LEU A 123 -32.89 -19.87 -4.35
CA LEU A 123 -33.81 -18.73 -4.28
C LEU A 123 -34.02 -18.04 -5.64
N ARG A 124 -33.44 -18.59 -6.71
CA ARG A 124 -33.57 -18.04 -8.06
C ARG A 124 -35.00 -18.13 -8.58
N THR A 125 -35.42 -17.06 -9.25
CA THR A 125 -36.74 -16.88 -9.84
C THR A 125 -36.78 -17.20 -11.33
N GLY A 126 -35.62 -17.36 -11.97
CA GLY A 126 -35.47 -17.55 -13.42
C GLY A 126 -35.35 -16.24 -14.20
N HIS A 127 -35.39 -15.09 -13.52
CA HIS A 127 -35.21 -13.76 -14.12
C HIS A 127 -33.79 -13.22 -13.96
N GLU A 128 -32.89 -13.98 -13.33
CA GLU A 128 -31.50 -13.60 -13.10
C GLU A 128 -30.71 -13.56 -14.41
N LEU A 129 -29.75 -12.64 -14.51
CA LEU A 129 -28.94 -12.44 -15.72
C LEU A 129 -27.51 -12.92 -15.49
N PRO A 130 -26.91 -13.68 -16.42
CA PRO A 130 -25.52 -14.10 -16.31
C PRO A 130 -24.58 -12.89 -16.31
N ILE A 131 -23.57 -12.92 -15.45
CA ILE A 131 -22.53 -11.88 -15.43
C ILE A 131 -21.55 -12.14 -16.57
N VAL A 132 -21.58 -11.30 -17.59
CA VAL A 132 -20.62 -11.35 -18.71
C VAL A 132 -19.47 -10.42 -18.41
N PHE A 133 -18.26 -10.96 -18.34
CA PHE A 133 -17.06 -10.17 -18.20
C PHE A 133 -16.79 -9.38 -19.50
N PRO A 134 -16.50 -8.08 -19.43
CA PRO A 134 -16.32 -7.28 -20.62
C PRO A 134 -15.09 -7.75 -21.42
N LYS A 135 -15.19 -7.72 -22.75
CA LYS A 135 -14.05 -7.94 -23.65
C LYS A 135 -13.32 -6.65 -24.02
N GLN A 136 -13.97 -5.51 -23.78
CA GLN A 136 -13.43 -4.18 -24.03
C GLN A 136 -13.34 -3.40 -22.72
N CYS A 137 -12.34 -2.54 -22.60
CA CYS A 137 -12.13 -1.73 -21.43
C CYS A 137 -13.31 -0.78 -21.22
N PRO A 138 -13.97 -0.77 -20.05
CA PRO A 138 -15.15 0.07 -19.81
C PRO A 138 -14.86 1.58 -19.82
N VAL A 139 -13.58 1.98 -19.91
CA VAL A 139 -13.15 3.38 -19.86
C VAL A 139 -12.60 3.87 -21.20
N CYS A 140 -11.77 3.08 -21.88
CA CYS A 140 -11.16 3.48 -23.15
C CYS A 140 -11.60 2.65 -24.36
N ASN A 141 -12.44 1.64 -24.15
CA ASN A 141 -12.99 0.75 -25.18
C ASN A 141 -11.99 -0.16 -25.93
N ASP A 142 -10.71 -0.11 -25.60
CA ASP A 142 -9.69 -1.03 -26.15
C ASP A 142 -9.91 -2.48 -25.71
N GLU A 143 -9.43 -3.42 -26.51
CA GLU A 143 -9.52 -4.86 -26.21
C GLU A 143 -8.79 -5.21 -24.91
N LEU A 144 -9.49 -5.96 -24.05
CA LEU A 144 -8.90 -6.49 -22.83
C LEU A 144 -8.16 -7.78 -23.13
N VAL A 145 -6.99 -7.92 -22.52
CA VAL A 145 -6.14 -9.10 -22.64
C VAL A 145 -6.08 -9.79 -21.28
N LYS A 146 -6.25 -11.11 -21.26
CA LYS A 146 -5.94 -11.96 -20.09
C LYS A 146 -4.59 -12.65 -20.36
N PRO A 147 -3.48 -12.16 -19.77
CA PRO A 147 -2.17 -12.76 -19.98
C PRO A 147 -2.14 -14.24 -19.59
N LEU A 148 -1.33 -15.04 -20.29
CA LEU A 148 -1.17 -16.46 -19.98
C LEU A 148 -0.68 -16.64 -18.53
N GLY A 149 -1.40 -17.45 -17.75
CA GLY A 149 -1.08 -17.72 -16.36
C GLY A 149 -1.55 -16.66 -15.35
N GLU A 150 -2.36 -15.68 -15.77
CA GLU A 150 -3.01 -14.71 -14.87
C GLU A 150 -4.53 -14.89 -14.83
N ALA A 151 -5.12 -14.72 -13.64
CA ALA A 151 -6.57 -14.73 -13.45
C ALA A 151 -7.25 -13.40 -13.85
N VAL A 152 -6.46 -12.32 -14.03
CA VAL A 152 -6.96 -10.96 -14.14
C VAL A 152 -6.90 -10.46 -15.59
N TRP A 153 -8.01 -9.93 -16.08
CA TRP A 153 -8.09 -9.22 -17.36
C TRP A 153 -7.47 -7.83 -17.24
N ARG A 154 -6.81 -7.37 -18.31
CA ARG A 154 -6.08 -6.11 -18.31
C ARG A 154 -6.36 -5.26 -19.53
N CYS A 155 -6.51 -3.97 -19.29
CA CYS A 155 -6.38 -2.93 -20.30
C CYS A 155 -4.89 -2.70 -20.57
N VAL A 156 -4.44 -2.93 -21.80
CA VAL A 156 -3.02 -2.76 -22.19
C VAL A 156 -2.72 -1.34 -22.72
N ASN A 157 -3.75 -0.51 -22.88
CA ASN A 157 -3.59 0.87 -23.33
C ASN A 157 -3.03 1.77 -22.22
N LEU A 158 -1.77 2.18 -22.38
CA LEU A 158 -1.08 3.08 -21.46
C LEU A 158 -1.77 4.45 -21.35
N ASN A 159 -2.44 4.91 -22.40
CA ASN A 159 -3.19 6.17 -22.46
C ASN A 159 -4.63 6.04 -21.95
N CYS A 160 -5.01 4.89 -21.40
CA CYS A 160 -6.31 4.72 -20.77
C CYS A 160 -6.49 5.74 -19.64
N LYS A 161 -7.52 6.60 -19.72
CA LYS A 161 -7.80 7.66 -18.75
C LYS A 161 -7.83 7.16 -17.30
N ALA A 162 -8.43 6.00 -17.06
CA ALA A 162 -8.45 5.41 -15.72
C ALA A 162 -7.05 5.06 -15.23
N GLN A 163 -6.21 4.44 -16.07
CA GLN A 163 -4.85 4.12 -15.67
C GLN A 163 -4.02 5.38 -15.40
N VAL A 164 -4.17 6.41 -16.22
CA VAL A 164 -3.50 7.71 -16.02
C VAL A 164 -3.87 8.30 -14.66
N VAL A 165 -5.16 8.40 -14.36
CA VAL A 165 -5.66 8.94 -13.09
C VAL A 165 -5.18 8.09 -11.90
N GLU A 166 -5.30 6.76 -11.98
CA GLU A 166 -4.83 5.87 -10.91
C GLU A 166 -3.31 5.91 -10.71
N ARG A 167 -2.52 6.11 -11.78
CA ARG A 167 -1.08 6.31 -11.66
C ARG A 167 -0.75 7.62 -10.94
N ILE A 168 -1.47 8.69 -11.23
CA ILE A 168 -1.32 9.97 -10.53
C ILE A 168 -1.69 9.81 -9.05
N ILE A 169 -2.83 9.17 -8.74
CA ILE A 169 -3.26 8.90 -7.35
C ILE A 169 -2.19 8.10 -6.60
N HIS A 170 -1.63 7.09 -7.24
CA HIS A 170 -0.55 6.30 -6.66
C HIS A 170 0.71 7.15 -6.44
N PHE A 171 1.10 7.96 -7.42
CA PHE A 171 2.27 8.83 -7.34
C PHE A 171 2.15 9.83 -6.19
N THR A 172 0.96 10.43 -5.96
CA THR A 172 0.73 11.40 -4.88
C THR A 172 0.57 10.75 -3.51
N SER A 173 0.45 9.42 -3.44
CA SER A 173 0.16 8.68 -2.21
C SER A 173 1.23 8.85 -1.13
N LYS A 174 0.82 8.56 0.11
CA LYS A 174 1.66 8.67 1.31
C LYS A 174 2.96 7.86 1.21
N ASP A 175 2.96 6.72 0.55
CA ASP A 175 4.14 5.84 0.48
C ASP A 175 5.01 6.12 -0.76
N ALA A 176 4.47 6.88 -1.73
CA ALA A 176 5.18 7.38 -2.91
C ALA A 176 5.68 8.82 -2.68
N MET A 177 5.14 9.84 -3.33
CA MET A 177 5.69 11.19 -3.25
C MET A 177 5.17 12.04 -2.06
N ASP A 178 4.29 11.49 -1.22
CA ASP A 178 3.67 12.14 -0.04
C ASP A 178 3.14 13.56 -0.32
N ILE A 179 2.37 13.72 -1.40
CA ILE A 179 1.79 15.02 -1.76
C ILE A 179 0.49 15.22 -0.97
N ARG A 180 0.64 15.65 0.29
CA ARG A 180 -0.48 15.88 1.21
C ARG A 180 -1.46 16.92 0.66
N GLY A 181 -2.75 16.65 0.82
CA GLY A 181 -3.82 17.48 0.27
C GLY A 181 -4.15 17.17 -1.20
N PHE A 182 -3.37 16.31 -1.87
CA PHE A 182 -3.64 15.87 -3.24
C PHE A 182 -4.11 14.42 -3.33
N GLY A 183 -5.19 14.13 -2.61
CA GLY A 183 -5.84 12.82 -2.63
C GLY A 183 -6.71 12.58 -3.87
N GLU A 184 -7.26 11.36 -3.96
CA GLU A 184 -8.05 10.86 -5.08
C GLU A 184 -9.10 11.86 -5.60
N ALA A 185 -9.91 12.45 -4.72
CA ALA A 185 -10.97 13.38 -5.12
C ALA A 185 -10.44 14.61 -5.87
N ASN A 186 -9.32 15.19 -5.39
CA ASN A 186 -8.70 16.35 -6.03
C ASN A 186 -8.00 15.98 -7.33
N VAL A 187 -7.34 14.81 -7.39
CA VAL A 187 -6.72 14.31 -8.62
C VAL A 187 -7.78 14.11 -9.70
N ARG A 188 -8.89 13.42 -9.40
CA ARG A 188 -10.00 13.22 -10.34
C ARG A 188 -10.60 14.56 -10.79
N LYS A 189 -10.88 15.47 -9.85
CA LYS A 189 -11.41 16.81 -10.17
C LYS A 189 -10.47 17.60 -11.09
N PHE A 190 -9.17 17.61 -10.83
CA PHE A 190 -8.21 18.35 -11.66
C PHE A 190 -8.02 17.73 -13.04
N PHE A 191 -8.08 16.39 -13.12
CA PHE A 191 -8.05 15.69 -14.40
C PHE A 191 -9.30 15.99 -15.24
N GLU A 192 -10.49 15.95 -14.64
CA GLU A 192 -11.76 16.28 -15.31
C GLU A 192 -11.82 17.74 -15.81
N LEU A 193 -11.25 18.68 -15.05
CA LEU A 193 -11.15 20.09 -15.44
C LEU A 193 -10.04 20.35 -16.48
N GLY A 194 -9.24 19.34 -16.84
CA GLY A 194 -8.12 19.47 -17.77
C GLY A 194 -6.93 20.25 -17.21
N PHE A 195 -6.83 20.39 -15.88
CA PHE A 195 -5.71 21.04 -15.19
C PHE A 195 -4.54 20.07 -14.94
N LEU A 196 -4.77 18.77 -15.14
CA LEU A 196 -3.83 17.70 -14.90
C LEU A 196 -4.01 16.64 -15.99
N ALA A 197 -2.94 16.26 -16.67
CA ALA A 197 -2.97 15.28 -17.76
C ALA A 197 -2.20 14.01 -17.43
N ASP A 198 -1.12 14.12 -16.67
CA ASP A 198 -0.17 13.05 -16.38
C ASP A 198 0.61 13.37 -15.08
N VAL A 199 1.61 12.55 -14.77
CA VAL A 199 2.46 12.71 -13.57
C VAL A 199 3.31 13.98 -13.63
N PRO A 200 4.02 14.32 -14.73
CA PRO A 200 4.70 15.62 -14.86
C PRO A 200 3.76 16.82 -14.66
N GLY A 201 2.51 16.72 -15.12
CA GLY A 201 1.48 17.74 -14.97
C GLY A 201 1.20 18.16 -13.53
N ILE A 202 1.48 17.30 -12.54
CA ILE A 202 1.37 17.64 -11.11
C ILE A 202 2.21 18.88 -10.78
N TYR A 203 3.40 18.98 -11.37
CA TYR A 203 4.35 20.07 -11.12
C TYR A 203 4.07 21.33 -11.98
N ARG A 204 3.05 21.28 -12.84
CA ARG A 204 2.63 22.39 -13.72
C ARG A 204 1.20 22.83 -13.49
N ILE A 205 0.63 22.42 -12.35
CA ILE A 205 -0.75 22.72 -12.00
C ILE A 205 -0.98 24.25 -12.05
N PRO A 206 -2.00 24.74 -12.80
CA PRO A 206 -2.28 26.17 -12.93
C PRO A 206 -3.00 26.69 -11.68
N PHE A 207 -2.24 27.01 -10.64
CA PHE A 207 -2.78 27.44 -9.35
C PHE A 207 -3.67 28.68 -9.42
N ASP A 208 -3.41 29.61 -10.34
CA ASP A 208 -4.26 30.79 -10.54
C ASP A 208 -5.68 30.43 -11.00
N LYS A 209 -5.84 29.32 -11.75
CA LYS A 209 -7.17 28.80 -12.12
C LYS A 209 -7.82 28.01 -11.00
N ILE A 210 -7.03 27.37 -10.13
CA ILE A 210 -7.58 26.61 -9.00
C ILE A 210 -8.10 27.53 -7.90
N ARG A 211 -7.50 28.72 -7.73
CA ARG A 211 -7.97 29.77 -6.82
C ARG A 211 -9.43 30.16 -7.02
N THR A 212 -9.96 30.02 -8.23
CA THR A 212 -11.36 30.39 -8.54
C THR A 212 -12.36 29.27 -8.21
N LEU A 213 -11.88 28.08 -7.84
CA LEU A 213 -12.73 26.94 -7.54
C LEU A 213 -13.25 26.98 -6.09
N GLU A 214 -14.51 26.60 -5.92
CA GLU A 214 -15.10 26.39 -4.61
C GLU A 214 -14.37 25.27 -3.84
N GLY A 215 -14.07 25.53 -2.57
CA GLY A 215 -13.33 24.64 -1.67
C GLY A 215 -11.81 24.84 -1.64
N PHE A 216 -11.24 25.70 -2.49
CA PHE A 216 -9.80 25.97 -2.56
C PHE A 216 -9.43 27.35 -2.02
N GLY A 217 -9.40 27.49 -0.69
CA GLY A 217 -8.91 28.73 -0.04
C GLY A 217 -7.38 28.86 -0.10
N GLU A 218 -6.86 30.09 0.11
CA GLU A 218 -5.42 30.41 0.03
C GLU A 218 -4.54 29.48 0.87
N LYS A 219 -4.99 29.10 2.08
CA LYS A 219 -4.25 28.15 2.94
C LYS A 219 -4.16 26.76 2.31
N SER A 220 -5.24 26.27 1.70
CA SER A 220 -5.24 24.95 1.05
C SER A 220 -4.31 24.94 -0.16
N ILE A 221 -4.30 26.03 -0.93
CA ILE A 221 -3.45 26.18 -2.11
C ILE A 221 -1.98 26.25 -1.71
N THR A 222 -1.66 27.08 -0.72
CA THR A 222 -0.28 27.19 -0.18
C THR A 222 0.22 25.86 0.34
N ASN A 223 -0.63 25.11 1.06
CA ASN A 223 -0.29 23.77 1.55
C ASN A 223 -0.02 22.79 0.40
N LEU A 224 -0.85 22.81 -0.64
CA LEU A 224 -0.67 21.95 -1.82
C LEU A 224 0.61 22.30 -2.60
N GLN A 225 0.87 23.58 -2.83
CA GLN A 225 2.11 24.07 -3.46
C GLN A 225 3.35 23.61 -2.67
N SER A 226 3.33 23.80 -1.35
CA SER A 226 4.42 23.35 -0.47
C SER A 226 4.59 21.83 -0.50
N ALA A 227 3.51 21.06 -0.50
CA ALA A 227 3.57 19.60 -0.60
C ALA A 227 4.18 19.15 -1.93
N ILE A 228 3.81 19.78 -3.05
CA ILE A 228 4.37 19.48 -4.38
C ILE A 228 5.87 19.83 -4.43
N GLU A 229 6.28 20.99 -3.94
CA GLU A 229 7.70 21.36 -3.91
C GLU A 229 8.52 20.45 -2.99
N ASN A 230 7.99 20.09 -1.82
CA ASN A 230 8.66 19.13 -0.92
C ASN A 230 8.77 17.74 -1.54
N SER A 231 7.80 17.33 -2.36
CA SER A 231 7.82 16.04 -3.02
C SER A 231 9.02 15.86 -3.96
N LYS A 232 9.55 16.93 -4.54
CA LYS A 232 10.75 16.89 -5.41
C LYS A 232 12.00 16.39 -4.69
N LYS A 233 12.01 16.49 -3.35
CA LYS A 233 13.12 16.08 -2.47
C LYS A 233 12.96 14.66 -1.92
N GLN A 234 11.91 13.94 -2.31
CA GLN A 234 11.70 12.56 -1.84
C GLN A 234 12.85 11.66 -2.32
N PRO A 235 13.26 10.68 -1.51
CA PRO A 235 14.33 9.76 -1.86
C PRO A 235 13.95 8.89 -3.07
N LEU A 236 14.98 8.39 -3.77
CA LEU A 236 14.82 7.69 -5.04
C LEU A 236 13.91 6.46 -4.95
N ASN A 237 13.96 5.71 -3.85
CA ASN A 237 13.08 4.55 -3.64
C ASN A 237 11.59 4.91 -3.68
N ARG A 238 11.22 6.10 -3.18
CA ARG A 238 9.85 6.58 -3.18
C ARG A 238 9.39 7.04 -4.56
N LEU A 239 10.30 7.65 -5.32
CA LEU A 239 10.08 7.94 -6.74
C LEU A 239 9.88 6.65 -7.54
N ILE A 240 10.77 5.66 -7.42
CA ILE A 240 10.65 4.36 -8.11
C ILE A 240 9.33 3.68 -7.77
N PHE A 241 8.94 3.68 -6.50
CA PHE A 241 7.64 3.16 -6.09
C PHE A 241 6.49 3.95 -6.72
N GLY A 242 6.56 5.29 -6.71
CA GLY A 242 5.57 6.19 -7.31
C GLY A 242 5.37 6.03 -8.81
N LEU A 243 6.41 5.64 -9.56
CA LEU A 243 6.30 5.35 -11.01
C LEU A 243 5.33 4.20 -11.31
N GLY A 244 5.02 3.35 -10.32
CA GLY A 244 4.01 2.32 -10.45
C GLY A 244 4.40 1.19 -11.41
N ILE A 245 5.71 0.92 -11.53
CA ILE A 245 6.23 -0.19 -12.32
C ILE A 245 5.60 -1.49 -11.83
N ARG A 246 5.10 -2.30 -12.76
CA ARG A 246 4.34 -3.50 -12.42
C ARG A 246 5.21 -4.48 -11.62
N TYR A 247 4.63 -5.07 -10.58
CA TYR A 247 5.28 -5.93 -9.58
C TYR A 247 6.31 -5.26 -8.66
N VAL A 248 6.65 -3.98 -8.88
CA VAL A 248 7.60 -3.26 -8.03
C VAL A 248 6.84 -2.64 -6.86
N GLY A 249 6.91 -3.31 -5.71
CA GLY A 249 6.42 -2.79 -4.43
C GLY A 249 7.46 -1.90 -3.73
N GLU A 250 7.15 -1.41 -2.53
CA GLU A 250 8.05 -0.55 -1.75
C GLU A 250 9.41 -1.20 -1.47
N THR A 251 9.41 -2.48 -1.09
CA THR A 251 10.64 -3.24 -0.82
C THR A 251 11.52 -3.35 -2.07
N THR A 252 10.92 -3.74 -3.20
CA THR A 252 11.64 -3.83 -4.48
C THR A 252 12.16 -2.46 -4.92
N ALA A 253 11.38 -1.40 -4.74
CA ALA A 253 11.80 -0.04 -5.06
C ALA A 253 13.01 0.41 -4.22
N LYS A 254 13.09 0.01 -2.94
CA LYS A 254 14.29 0.20 -2.09
C LYS A 254 15.49 -0.56 -2.65
N VAL A 255 15.34 -1.83 -2.99
CA VAL A 255 16.43 -2.65 -3.58
C VAL A 255 16.96 -2.00 -4.87
N LEU A 256 16.06 -1.58 -5.77
CA LEU A 256 16.42 -0.91 -7.01
C LEU A 256 17.14 0.41 -6.77
N ALA A 257 16.59 1.29 -5.92
CA ALA A 257 17.23 2.55 -5.58
C ALA A 257 18.64 2.33 -5.04
N HIS A 258 18.83 1.34 -4.14
CA HIS A 258 20.13 1.01 -3.60
C HIS A 258 21.11 0.48 -4.65
N SER A 259 20.66 -0.12 -5.75
CA SER A 259 21.56 -0.65 -6.78
C SER A 259 22.17 0.42 -7.70
N VAL A 260 21.61 1.63 -7.74
CA VAL A 260 21.99 2.67 -8.71
C VAL A 260 22.40 3.99 -8.08
N LYS A 261 23.17 4.79 -8.83
CA LYS A 261 23.49 6.19 -8.47
C LYS A 261 22.47 7.15 -9.06
N HIS A 262 22.00 6.85 -10.25
CA HIS A 262 20.96 7.59 -10.94
C HIS A 262 19.88 6.64 -11.43
N LEU A 263 18.63 7.10 -11.46
CA LEU A 263 17.51 6.28 -11.91
C LEU A 263 17.72 5.74 -13.34
N SER A 264 18.31 6.55 -14.23
CA SER A 264 18.60 6.15 -15.61
C SER A 264 19.61 5.01 -15.72
N ASP A 265 20.39 4.72 -14.68
CA ASP A 265 21.35 3.60 -14.68
C ASP A 265 20.59 2.27 -14.88
N LEU A 266 19.34 2.16 -14.43
CA LEU A 266 18.52 0.94 -14.60
C LEU A 266 18.23 0.62 -16.07
N ALA A 267 18.31 1.60 -16.98
CA ALA A 267 18.18 1.34 -18.41
C ALA A 267 19.35 0.51 -18.98
N THR A 268 20.47 0.44 -18.27
CA THR A 268 21.65 -0.35 -18.69
C THR A 268 21.61 -1.80 -18.20
N TYR A 269 20.66 -2.14 -17.32
CA TYR A 269 20.60 -3.46 -16.68
C TYR A 269 19.93 -4.46 -17.62
N THR A 270 20.51 -5.65 -17.72
CA THR A 270 19.87 -6.79 -18.39
C THR A 270 18.83 -7.45 -17.48
N VAL A 271 17.93 -8.26 -18.06
CA VAL A 271 16.99 -9.07 -17.26
C VAL A 271 17.75 -9.97 -16.29
N GLU A 272 18.88 -10.54 -16.72
CA GLU A 272 19.73 -11.40 -15.91
C GLU A 272 20.36 -10.64 -14.73
N ASP A 273 20.74 -9.37 -14.91
CA ASP A 273 21.28 -8.55 -13.82
C ASP A 273 20.21 -8.20 -12.79
N LEU A 274 18.99 -7.92 -13.25
CA LEU A 274 17.85 -7.65 -12.38
C LEU A 274 17.46 -8.88 -11.55
N VAL A 275 17.45 -10.08 -12.14
CA VAL A 275 17.13 -11.34 -11.43
C VAL A 275 18.15 -11.68 -10.32
N LYS A 276 19.38 -11.18 -10.39
CA LYS A 276 20.38 -11.38 -9.34
C LYS A 276 20.09 -10.56 -8.07
N MET A 277 19.19 -9.59 -8.15
CA MET A 277 18.83 -8.76 -7.00
C MET A 277 17.94 -9.52 -6.01
N GLU A 278 18.08 -9.19 -4.72
CA GLU A 278 17.25 -9.75 -3.67
C GLU A 278 15.77 -9.42 -3.91
N ASP A 279 14.89 -10.41 -3.75
CA ASP A 279 13.44 -10.31 -3.98
C ASP A 279 13.00 -9.92 -5.42
N VAL A 280 13.87 -10.05 -6.43
CA VAL A 280 13.53 -9.80 -7.85
C VAL A 280 13.46 -11.10 -8.63
N GLY A 281 12.23 -11.57 -8.88
CA GLY A 281 11.98 -12.74 -9.75
C GLY A 281 11.90 -12.38 -11.24
N PRO A 282 11.88 -13.38 -12.15
CA PRO A 282 11.87 -13.16 -13.60
C PRO A 282 10.73 -12.25 -14.11
N LYS A 283 9.53 -12.34 -13.52
CA LYS A 283 8.40 -11.48 -13.87
C LYS A 283 8.63 -10.02 -13.48
N VAL A 284 9.27 -9.79 -12.33
CA VAL A 284 9.59 -8.45 -11.83
C VAL A 284 10.70 -7.85 -12.69
N ALA A 285 11.76 -8.62 -12.95
CA ALA A 285 12.86 -8.22 -13.80
C ALA A 285 12.41 -7.84 -15.23
N GLY A 286 11.56 -8.67 -15.86
CA GLY A 286 10.99 -8.36 -17.17
C GLY A 286 10.20 -7.05 -17.18
N SER A 287 9.36 -6.84 -16.18
CA SER A 287 8.57 -5.59 -16.03
C SER A 287 9.44 -4.35 -15.85
N ILE A 288 10.50 -4.45 -15.05
CA ILE A 288 11.48 -3.36 -14.88
C ILE A 288 12.21 -3.09 -16.20
N TYR A 289 12.69 -4.14 -16.85
CA TYR A 289 13.40 -4.05 -18.12
C TYR A 289 12.54 -3.36 -19.20
N GLU A 290 11.29 -3.83 -19.38
CA GLU A 290 10.32 -3.25 -20.31
C GLU A 290 10.03 -1.78 -20.00
N PHE A 291 9.94 -1.41 -18.71
CA PHE A 291 9.68 -0.01 -18.32
C PHE A 291 10.82 0.92 -18.75
N PHE A 292 12.07 0.55 -18.49
CA PHE A 292 13.25 1.38 -18.81
C PHE A 292 13.69 1.29 -20.29
N HIS A 293 13.14 0.36 -21.08
CA HIS A 293 13.36 0.26 -22.53
C HIS A 293 12.19 0.83 -23.35
N ASN A 294 11.27 1.53 -22.71
CA ASN A 294 10.17 2.23 -23.36
C ASN A 294 10.47 3.73 -23.46
N ASP A 295 10.51 4.25 -24.69
CA ASP A 295 10.90 5.64 -24.96
C ASP A 295 9.97 6.68 -24.28
N ASP A 296 8.66 6.41 -24.21
CA ASP A 296 7.69 7.30 -23.56
C ASP A 296 7.95 7.39 -22.05
N ASN A 297 8.26 6.25 -21.40
CA ASN A 297 8.63 6.24 -19.98
C ASN A 297 9.93 7.02 -19.75
N ILE A 298 10.93 6.84 -20.61
CA ILE A 298 12.20 7.57 -20.52
C ILE A 298 11.98 9.08 -20.70
N ALA A 299 11.11 9.49 -21.64
CA ALA A 299 10.74 10.88 -21.83
C ALA A 299 10.11 11.48 -20.55
N ILE A 300 9.19 10.74 -19.90
CA ILE A 300 8.59 11.15 -18.62
C ILE A 300 9.66 11.31 -17.53
N LEU A 301 10.62 10.39 -17.43
CA LEU A 301 11.69 10.49 -16.42
C LEU A 301 12.55 11.74 -16.63
N ASN A 302 12.96 12.01 -17.88
CA ASN A 302 13.73 13.21 -18.21
C ASN A 302 12.95 14.49 -17.92
N GLU A 303 11.64 14.48 -18.18
CA GLU A 303 10.76 15.61 -17.89
C GLU A 303 10.60 15.85 -16.38
N LEU A 304 10.46 14.79 -15.58
CA LEU A 304 10.42 14.88 -14.12
C LEU A 304 11.74 15.44 -13.56
N GLU A 305 12.88 14.99 -14.08
CA GLU A 305 14.18 15.55 -13.69
C GLU A 305 14.28 17.05 -14.04
N ALA A 306 13.82 17.44 -15.23
CA ALA A 306 13.78 18.85 -15.65
C ALA A 306 12.83 19.71 -14.79
N LEU A 307 11.79 19.11 -14.20
CA LEU A 307 10.88 19.74 -13.24
C LEU A 307 11.48 19.83 -11.82
N GLY A 308 12.68 19.31 -11.61
CA GLY A 308 13.48 19.43 -10.40
C GLY A 308 13.36 18.26 -9.42
N LEU A 309 12.80 17.11 -9.84
CA LEU A 309 12.78 15.91 -9.01
C LEU A 309 14.19 15.33 -8.92
N SER A 310 14.57 14.86 -7.72
CA SER A 310 15.83 14.13 -7.56
C SER A 310 15.71 12.69 -8.07
N LEU A 311 16.31 12.43 -9.24
CA LEU A 311 16.51 11.06 -9.77
C LEU A 311 17.83 10.44 -9.29
N LYS A 312 18.61 11.19 -8.51
CA LYS A 312 19.84 10.71 -7.91
C LYS A 312 19.51 9.94 -6.66
N ASN A 313 20.17 8.81 -6.49
CA ASN A 313 20.31 8.24 -5.19
C ASN A 313 21.32 9.11 -4.45
N ASP A 314 20.81 10.02 -3.62
CA ASP A 314 21.61 10.72 -2.61
C ASP A 314 22.00 9.71 -1.53
N ARG A 315 22.84 8.74 -1.91
CA ARG A 315 23.76 8.14 -0.99
C ARG A 315 24.57 9.32 -0.44
N LYS A 316 24.16 9.87 0.71
CA LYS A 316 25.12 9.88 1.81
C LYS A 316 25.61 8.44 1.82
N SER A 317 26.80 8.24 1.25
CA SER A 317 27.53 6.98 1.32
C SER A 317 27.09 6.29 2.59
N GLN A 318 26.62 5.03 2.53
CA GLN A 318 26.58 4.20 3.72
C GLN A 318 27.87 4.47 4.45
N SER A 319 27.78 5.33 5.46
CA SER A 319 28.95 5.80 6.10
C SER A 319 29.14 4.65 7.06
N GLU A 320 30.15 3.84 6.77
CA GLU A 320 30.91 3.21 7.85
C GLU A 320 31.37 4.27 8.89
N LYS A 321 31.18 5.57 8.60
CA LYS A 321 31.32 6.74 9.47
C LYS A 321 30.01 7.28 10.07
N GLY A 322 28.89 6.56 10.05
CA GLY A 322 27.73 6.91 10.86
C GLY A 322 27.96 6.45 12.30
N ASN A 323 27.59 7.25 13.30
CA ASN A 323 27.80 6.90 14.71
C ASN A 323 27.06 5.61 15.13
N LEU A 324 26.14 5.11 14.29
CA LEU A 324 25.29 3.96 14.55
C LEU A 324 25.68 2.71 13.73
N GLY A 325 26.84 2.72 13.06
CA GLY A 325 27.36 1.58 12.30
C GLY A 325 27.38 0.29 13.13
N GLY A 326 26.66 -0.73 12.67
CA GLY A 326 26.58 -2.04 13.33
C GLY A 326 25.65 -2.10 14.56
N GLN A 327 25.05 -0.98 14.95
CA GLN A 327 24.06 -0.92 16.02
C GLN A 327 22.67 -1.24 15.49
N THR A 328 21.84 -1.83 16.34
CA THR A 328 20.48 -2.22 16.01
C THR A 328 19.46 -1.48 16.88
N PHE A 329 18.39 -1.01 16.25
CA PHE A 329 17.35 -0.20 16.89
C PHE A 329 15.97 -0.81 16.70
N LEU A 330 15.09 -0.54 17.66
CA LEU A 330 13.66 -0.83 17.57
C LEU A 330 12.91 0.31 18.25
N PHE A 331 11.79 0.73 17.64
CA PHE A 331 10.92 1.77 18.17
C PHE A 331 9.66 1.15 18.80
N THR A 332 9.26 1.65 19.96
CA THR A 332 8.00 1.29 20.61
C THR A 332 7.29 2.52 21.19
N GLY A 333 5.96 2.46 21.25
CA GLY A 333 5.13 3.61 21.61
C GLY A 333 4.95 4.60 20.45
N THR A 334 4.26 5.69 20.75
CA THR A 334 4.08 6.86 19.87
C THR A 334 5.17 7.87 20.21
N LEU A 335 6.00 8.21 19.22
CA LEU A 335 7.05 9.21 19.43
C LEU A 335 6.41 10.62 19.46
N PRO A 336 6.68 11.45 20.49
CA PRO A 336 6.16 12.80 20.62
C PRO A 336 6.39 13.74 19.42
N THR A 337 7.57 13.69 18.79
CA THR A 337 7.95 14.68 17.74
C THR A 337 8.17 14.10 16.35
N LEU A 338 8.54 12.82 16.26
CA LEU A 338 8.85 12.12 15.02
C LEU A 338 7.77 11.08 14.66
N LYS A 339 7.66 10.76 13.38
CA LYS A 339 6.98 9.53 12.98
C LYS A 339 7.94 8.35 13.11
N ARG A 340 7.41 7.18 13.41
CA ARG A 340 8.20 5.93 13.47
C ARG A 340 8.97 5.67 12.17
N SER A 341 8.34 5.85 11.01
CA SER A 341 8.99 5.70 9.70
C SER A 341 10.17 6.65 9.50
N ASP A 342 10.03 7.88 10.00
CA ASP A 342 11.04 8.92 9.84
C ASP A 342 12.23 8.61 10.76
N ALA A 343 11.95 8.16 11.99
CA ALA A 343 12.96 7.70 12.94
C ALA A 343 13.68 6.42 12.47
N GLU A 344 12.97 5.49 11.84
CA GLU A 344 13.56 4.31 11.20
C GLU A 344 14.51 4.71 10.07
N THR A 345 14.10 5.68 9.24
CA THR A 345 14.94 6.24 8.17
C THR A 345 16.20 6.90 8.75
N MET A 346 16.08 7.67 9.83
CA MET A 346 17.22 8.31 10.52
C MET A 346 18.25 7.30 11.05
N VAL A 347 17.82 6.13 11.52
CA VAL A 347 18.73 5.05 11.94
C VAL A 347 19.45 4.47 10.73
N GLU A 348 18.71 4.17 9.66
CA GLU A 348 19.27 3.60 8.43
C GLU A 348 20.28 4.57 7.78
N GLU A 349 19.99 5.88 7.78
CA GLU A 349 20.89 6.94 7.31
C GLU A 349 22.22 7.01 8.07
N GLN A 350 22.22 6.66 9.36
CA GLN A 350 23.41 6.63 10.21
C GLN A 350 24.09 5.24 10.25
N GLY A 351 23.70 4.31 9.37
CA GLY A 351 24.31 2.99 9.24
C GLY A 351 23.84 1.96 10.29
N GLY A 352 22.80 2.28 11.05
CA GLY A 352 22.15 1.35 11.98
C GLY A 352 21.15 0.43 11.27
N LYS A 353 20.75 -0.65 11.94
CA LYS A 353 19.75 -1.61 11.43
C LYS A 353 18.49 -1.61 12.28
N ILE A 354 17.33 -1.58 11.65
CA ILE A 354 16.05 -1.73 12.34
C ILE A 354 15.73 -3.21 12.55
N LEU A 355 15.38 -3.58 13.78
CA LEU A 355 14.88 -4.91 14.12
C LEU A 355 13.38 -4.87 14.38
N GLY A 356 12.66 -5.91 13.95
CA GLY A 356 11.21 -6.02 14.19
C GLY A 356 10.82 -6.44 15.61
N SER A 357 11.77 -6.90 16.44
CA SER A 357 11.50 -7.46 17.76
C SER A 357 12.61 -7.20 18.78
N VAL A 358 12.22 -7.18 20.05
CA VAL A 358 13.17 -7.13 21.17
C VAL A 358 13.84 -8.50 21.26
N SER A 359 15.15 -8.53 21.06
CA SER A 359 15.97 -9.75 21.12
C SER A 359 17.33 -9.43 21.75
N SER A 360 18.12 -10.44 22.09
CA SER A 360 19.50 -10.24 22.56
C SER A 360 20.41 -9.56 21.53
N LYS A 361 20.02 -9.56 20.25
CA LYS A 361 20.72 -8.87 19.16
C LYS A 361 20.38 -7.38 19.09
N LEU A 362 19.35 -6.93 19.81
CA LEU A 362 18.93 -5.54 19.86
C LEU A 362 19.87 -4.72 20.75
N ASN A 363 20.38 -3.61 20.24
CA ASN A 363 21.24 -2.71 21.02
C ASN A 363 20.42 -1.62 21.72
N TYR A 364 19.46 -1.01 21.01
CA TYR A 364 18.68 0.12 21.52
C TYR A 364 17.17 -0.08 21.31
N LEU A 365 16.39 0.13 22.37
CA LEU A 365 14.94 0.30 22.29
C LEU A 365 14.62 1.78 22.52
N VAL A 366 14.10 2.44 21.49
CA VAL A 366 13.62 3.83 21.59
C VAL A 366 12.16 3.82 22.00
N VAL A 367 11.84 4.56 23.07
CA VAL A 367 10.58 4.49 23.78
C VAL A 367 9.88 5.84 23.69
N GLY A 368 8.69 5.84 23.09
CA GLY A 368 7.73 6.95 23.13
C GLY A 368 6.58 6.72 24.11
N ASP A 369 5.58 7.58 24.06
CA ASP A 369 4.37 7.48 24.87
C ASP A 369 3.62 6.16 24.61
N ASP A 370 2.93 5.62 25.62
CA ASP A 370 2.22 4.33 25.57
C ASP A 370 3.12 3.13 25.19
N ALA A 371 4.37 3.13 25.64
CA ALA A 371 5.27 2.00 25.46
C ALA A 371 4.80 0.77 26.25
N GLY A 372 4.04 -0.10 25.58
CA GLY A 372 3.51 -1.32 26.15
C GLY A 372 4.54 -2.46 26.28
N SER A 373 4.11 -3.68 25.98
CA SER A 373 4.83 -4.94 26.25
C SER A 373 6.28 -5.05 25.76
N LYS A 374 6.74 -4.22 24.81
CA LYS A 374 8.14 -4.20 24.33
C LYS A 374 9.10 -3.57 25.34
N LEU A 375 8.66 -2.56 26.11
CA LEU A 375 9.45 -1.94 27.17
C LEU A 375 9.76 -2.95 28.29
N GLU A 376 8.73 -3.68 28.72
CA GLU A 376 8.85 -4.70 29.76
C GLU A 376 9.71 -5.89 29.33
N LYS A 377 9.76 -6.20 28.02
CA LYS A 377 10.70 -7.20 27.49
C LYS A 377 12.13 -6.70 27.44
N ALA A 378 12.37 -5.45 27.03
CA ALA A 378 13.71 -4.89 26.97
C ALA A 378 14.34 -4.74 28.36
N LYS A 379 13.56 -4.40 29.40
CA LYS A 379 14.04 -4.34 30.79
C LYS A 379 14.59 -5.68 31.30
N LYS A 380 14.17 -6.80 30.74
CA LYS A 380 14.62 -8.16 31.13
C LYS A 380 15.88 -8.61 30.39
N ILE A 381 16.34 -7.87 29.38
CA ILE A 381 17.53 -8.21 28.61
C ILE A 381 18.60 -7.16 28.90
N ASN A 382 19.60 -7.54 29.68
CA ASN A 382 20.67 -6.63 30.15
C ASN A 382 21.50 -5.99 29.01
N SER A 383 21.48 -6.57 27.80
CA SER A 383 22.21 -6.03 26.65
C SER A 383 21.46 -4.93 25.87
N VAL A 384 20.17 -4.70 26.16
CA VAL A 384 19.35 -3.72 25.46
C VAL A 384 19.34 -2.41 26.25
N LYS A 385 19.80 -1.31 25.63
CA LYS A 385 19.68 0.03 26.19
C LYS A 385 18.32 0.62 25.87
N ILE A 386 17.61 1.09 26.89
CA ILE A 386 16.33 1.76 26.74
C ILE A 386 16.60 3.26 26.71
N ILE A 387 16.19 3.92 25.63
CA ILE A 387 16.39 5.36 25.43
C ILE A 387 15.08 6.05 25.04
N THR A 388 14.97 7.33 25.36
CA THR A 388 13.87 8.22 24.98
C THR A 388 14.06 8.76 23.56
N GLU A 389 13.01 9.36 22.98
CA GLU A 389 13.10 10.04 21.68
C GLU A 389 14.15 11.16 21.68
N ALA A 390 14.27 11.92 22.78
CA ALA A 390 15.24 13.00 22.91
C ALA A 390 16.69 12.47 22.88
N GLU A 391 16.97 11.39 23.61
CA GLU A 391 18.28 10.74 23.62
C GLU A 391 18.61 10.11 22.25
N PHE A 392 17.60 9.57 21.55
CA PHE A 392 17.77 9.09 20.18
C PHE A 392 18.15 10.23 19.22
N LEU A 393 17.48 11.38 19.32
CA LEU A 393 17.79 12.56 18.52
C LEU A 393 19.20 13.10 18.80
N GLU A 394 19.65 13.08 20.06
CA GLU A 394 21.03 13.42 20.42
C GLU A 394 22.04 12.45 19.77
N MET A 395 21.75 11.16 19.70
CA MET A 395 22.65 10.17 19.07
C MET A 395 22.76 10.34 17.55
N VAL A 396 21.72 10.85 16.89
CA VAL A 396 21.65 11.00 15.42
C VAL A 396 22.15 12.37 14.94
N ASN A 397 22.11 13.41 15.78
CA ASN A 397 22.43 14.80 15.40
C ASN A 397 23.88 15.24 15.70
N VAL A 398 24.80 14.31 16.01
CA VAL A 398 26.23 14.62 16.27
C VAL A 398 27.05 14.65 14.99
#